data_AF-A0A652YS57-F1
#
_entry.id   AF-A0A652YS57-F1
#
_cell.length_a   1.000
_cell.length_b   1.000
_cell.length_c   1.000
_cell.angle_alpha   90.00
_cell.angle_beta   90.00
_cell.angle_gamma   90.00
#
_symmetry.space_group_name_H-M   'P 1'
#
loop_
_entity.id
_entity.type
_entity.pdbx_description
1 polymer ?
#
loop_
_entity_poly.entity_id
_entity_poly.type
_entity_poly.pdbx_seq_one_letter_code
_entity_poly.pdbx_strand_id
1 'polypeptide(L)'
;MPRWYRHPVLRMTPTDAQTFWISEKIPNDQLLLYCFEGQSESLEDVRRAVLDRASSIPDLCVRIREVPWHLDYPLWEPMPVDQSLVVTHRLPDSSWEQCINAIEVLLENHVNPRATPWLLHLFEGVHGAPRCDGPALIAVLQVAHSLADGKRASAVARTLFSADEPKTTEIDRRSISSVEILARAALRLPSQIYRLFRDGRAGHQAQLQLQADTESGVVAPQAPNRPKVTSNIAPDAHRLVRMVVRDAADLRADGVSVTVGAMTAISVAMTKYLLAADGVVPPELGAEVTIAKDGKPKSRNHFRNAGVGLFPEVADLRERAERITESLAERRARAAHPSSAASDRALEAVPGPLIRWGVQQYDFTAIPETVTGNTVVSSVARGAADLVFGGATVRFTAGFPSLSPVMSLTHGVHGIGDTVTISITTSPSAIADIDHYEQLMHDAIDEVRDTFARRV
;
A
#
# COMPACT_ATOMS: atom_id res chain seq x y z
N MET A 1 15.58 14.71 -12.67
CA MET A 1 14.38 13.97 -13.08
C MET A 1 14.75 12.55 -13.45
N PRO A 2 14.13 11.51 -12.87
CA PRO A 2 14.33 10.14 -13.35
C PRO A 2 13.84 9.98 -14.80
N ARG A 3 14.59 9.26 -15.63
CA ARG A 3 14.44 9.11 -17.09
C ARG A 3 13.15 8.45 -17.60
N TRP A 4 12.11 8.27 -16.77
CA TRP A 4 10.87 7.54 -17.11
C TRP A 4 10.00 8.22 -18.18
N TYR A 5 10.22 9.51 -18.47
CA TYR A 5 9.33 10.33 -19.31
C TYR A 5 9.65 10.37 -20.81
N ARG A 6 10.67 9.68 -21.31
CA ARG A 6 11.14 9.85 -22.72
C ARG A 6 10.70 8.78 -23.72
N HIS A 7 9.83 7.84 -23.35
CA HIS A 7 9.19 6.94 -24.31
C HIS A 7 7.70 6.82 -23.98
N PRO A 8 6.81 6.69 -24.98
CA PRO A 8 5.39 6.60 -24.73
C PRO A 8 5.13 5.23 -24.12
N VAL A 9 5.12 5.14 -22.79
CA VAL A 9 4.84 3.90 -22.05
C VAL A 9 3.33 3.65 -22.12
N LEU A 10 2.87 3.33 -23.32
CA LEU A 10 1.48 2.96 -23.54
C LEU A 10 1.19 1.60 -22.94
N ARG A 11 2.13 0.66 -22.83
CA ARG A 11 1.80 -0.70 -22.37
C ARG A 11 2.02 -0.85 -20.88
N MET A 12 1.04 -1.40 -20.17
CA MET A 12 1.18 -1.79 -18.77
C MET A 12 2.27 -2.85 -18.63
N THR A 13 2.98 -2.80 -17.51
CA THR A 13 3.89 -3.90 -17.17
C THR A 13 3.09 -5.14 -16.78
N PRO A 14 3.66 -6.36 -16.87
CA PRO A 14 2.96 -7.56 -16.44
C PRO A 14 2.50 -7.52 -14.99
N THR A 15 3.30 -6.95 -14.09
CA THR A 15 2.93 -6.77 -12.68
C THR A 15 1.73 -5.83 -12.55
N ASP A 16 1.76 -4.65 -13.19
CA ASP A 16 0.65 -3.68 -13.07
C ASP A 16 -0.65 -4.25 -13.68
N ALA A 17 -0.54 -4.97 -14.80
CA ALA A 17 -1.68 -5.59 -15.46
C ALA A 17 -2.25 -6.76 -14.64
N GLN A 18 -1.39 -7.57 -14.02
CA GLN A 18 -1.82 -8.62 -13.09
C GLN A 18 -2.55 -8.00 -11.90
N THR A 19 -2.01 -6.94 -11.29
CA THR A 19 -2.69 -6.21 -10.21
C THR A 19 -4.05 -5.70 -10.64
N PHE A 20 -4.17 -5.14 -11.85
CA PHE A 20 -5.44 -4.68 -12.42
C PHE A 20 -6.45 -5.83 -12.62
N TRP A 21 -6.05 -6.96 -13.19
CA TRP A 21 -6.97 -8.09 -13.38
C TRP A 21 -7.38 -8.73 -12.04
N ILE A 22 -6.49 -8.76 -11.05
CA ILE A 22 -6.82 -9.21 -9.69
C ILE A 22 -7.79 -8.23 -9.03
N SER A 23 -7.63 -6.92 -9.24
CA SER A 23 -8.53 -5.92 -8.63
C SER A 23 -9.98 -6.03 -9.10
N GLU A 24 -10.24 -6.69 -10.23
CA GLU A 24 -11.60 -7.00 -10.69
C GLU A 24 -12.28 -8.11 -9.86
N LYS A 25 -11.49 -8.87 -9.09
CA LYS A 25 -11.94 -9.95 -8.22
C LYS A 25 -11.92 -9.54 -6.75
N ILE A 26 -10.84 -8.87 -6.34
CA ILE A 26 -10.65 -8.35 -4.99
C ILE A 26 -10.27 -6.87 -5.13
N PRO A 27 -11.24 -5.96 -5.00
CA PRO A 27 -10.95 -4.53 -5.06
C PRO A 27 -9.92 -4.13 -4.01
N ASN A 28 -8.96 -3.28 -4.38
CA ASN A 28 -7.75 -3.05 -3.60
C ASN A 28 -7.22 -1.63 -3.69
N ASP A 29 -8.11 -0.65 -3.86
CA ASP A 29 -7.73 0.75 -3.92
C ASP A 29 -6.94 1.18 -2.67
N GLN A 30 -5.95 2.04 -2.90
CA GLN A 30 -5.20 2.69 -1.83
C GLN A 30 -5.85 4.03 -1.51
N LEU A 31 -6.16 4.26 -0.24
CA LEU A 31 -6.55 5.57 0.26
C LEU A 31 -5.36 6.18 1.00
N LEU A 32 -4.91 7.34 0.54
CA LEU A 32 -3.85 8.12 1.17
C LEU A 32 -4.45 9.38 1.78
N LEU A 33 -4.59 9.39 3.11
CA LEU A 33 -5.10 10.52 3.87
C LEU A 33 -3.96 11.49 4.23
N TYR A 34 -4.21 12.77 4.08
CA TYR A 34 -3.39 13.87 4.57
C TYR A 34 -4.28 14.85 5.33
N CYS A 35 -3.89 15.15 6.57
CA CYS A 35 -4.57 16.13 7.41
C CYS A 35 -3.76 17.43 7.39
N PHE A 36 -4.40 18.53 6.98
CA PHE A 36 -3.81 19.85 6.95
C PHE A 36 -4.53 20.78 7.93
N GLU A 37 -3.79 21.60 8.66
CA GLU A 37 -4.34 22.57 9.62
C GLU A 37 -4.03 24.00 9.19
N GLY A 38 -5.00 24.90 9.38
CA GLY A 38 -4.84 26.33 9.10
C GLY A 38 -5.18 26.71 7.66
N GLN A 39 -6.19 26.08 7.06
CA GLN A 39 -6.66 26.45 5.72
C GLN A 39 -7.11 27.91 5.71
N SER A 40 -6.54 28.68 4.79
CA SER A 40 -6.86 30.11 4.61
C SER A 40 -7.53 30.41 3.27
N GLU A 41 -7.35 29.53 2.28
CA GLU A 41 -7.91 29.69 0.94
C GLU A 41 -9.33 29.10 0.86
N SER A 42 -10.15 29.63 -0.06
CA SER A 42 -11.48 29.08 -0.30
C SER A 42 -11.40 27.68 -0.94
N LEU A 43 -12.33 26.79 -0.62
CA LEU A 43 -12.33 25.43 -1.18
C LEU A 43 -12.38 25.38 -2.71
N GLU A 44 -13.02 26.36 -3.35
CA GLU A 44 -13.06 26.50 -4.80
C GLU A 44 -11.67 26.84 -5.38
N ASP A 45 -10.90 27.68 -4.70
CA ASP A 45 -9.53 27.99 -5.10
C ASP A 45 -8.61 26.80 -4.89
N VAL A 46 -8.74 26.10 -3.76
CA VAL A 46 -8.04 24.84 -3.46
C VAL A 46 -8.30 23.80 -4.55
N ARG A 47 -9.56 23.60 -4.93
CA ARG A 47 -9.97 22.67 -5.99
C ARG A 47 -9.40 23.07 -7.35
N ARG A 48 -9.40 24.36 -7.68
CA ARG A 48 -8.82 24.83 -8.95
C ARG A 48 -7.31 24.59 -9.00
N ALA A 49 -6.60 24.94 -7.93
CA ALA A 49 -5.15 24.78 -7.82
C ALA A 49 -4.72 23.31 -7.88
N VAL A 50 -5.47 22.40 -7.23
CA VAL A 50 -5.14 20.98 -7.23
C VAL A 50 -5.39 20.32 -8.59
N LEU A 51 -6.43 20.74 -9.31
CA LEU A 51 -6.71 20.26 -10.68
C LEU A 51 -5.65 20.71 -11.68
N ASP A 52 -5.21 21.96 -11.60
CA ASP A 52 -4.13 22.49 -12.44
C ASP A 52 -2.82 21.71 -12.19
N ARG A 53 -2.47 21.52 -10.91
CA ARG A 53 -1.30 20.74 -10.55
C ARG A 53 -1.42 19.27 -10.95
N ALA A 54 -2.57 18.63 -10.74
CA ALA A 54 -2.81 17.25 -11.18
C ALA A 54 -2.65 17.08 -12.71
N SER A 55 -3.05 18.09 -13.49
CA SER A 55 -2.90 18.12 -14.96
C SER A 55 -1.43 18.17 -15.42
N SER A 56 -0.49 18.42 -14.51
CA SER A 56 0.96 18.38 -14.74
C SER A 56 1.62 17.07 -14.28
N ILE A 57 0.87 16.18 -13.60
CA ILE A 57 1.37 14.91 -13.07
C ILE A 57 0.95 13.79 -14.03
N PRO A 58 1.89 13.19 -14.77
CA PRO A 58 1.55 12.21 -15.81
C PRO A 58 0.81 10.97 -15.33
N ASP A 59 1.04 10.55 -14.08
CA ASP A 59 0.29 9.45 -13.48
C ASP A 59 -1.17 9.75 -13.23
N LEU A 60 -1.52 11.03 -13.02
CA LEU A 60 -2.90 11.46 -12.84
C LEU A 60 -3.61 11.74 -14.17
N CYS A 61 -2.88 11.69 -15.28
CA CYS A 61 -3.38 12.00 -16.62
C CYS A 61 -3.51 10.77 -17.52
N VAL A 62 -3.60 9.57 -16.94
CA VAL A 62 -3.76 8.31 -17.67
C VAL A 62 -4.86 7.46 -17.06
N ARG A 63 -5.47 6.61 -17.88
CA ARG A 63 -6.43 5.55 -17.51
C ARG A 63 -6.08 4.24 -18.19
N ILE A 64 -6.67 3.14 -17.74
CA ILE A 64 -6.45 1.82 -18.31
C ILE A 64 -7.36 1.60 -19.52
N ARG A 65 -6.75 1.23 -20.66
CA ARG A 65 -7.45 0.77 -21.86
C ARG A 65 -7.07 -0.66 -22.19
N GLU A 66 -8.04 -1.56 -22.20
CA GLU A 66 -7.80 -2.94 -22.64
C GLU A 66 -7.60 -3.03 -24.16
N VAL A 67 -6.79 -4.00 -24.57
CA VAL A 67 -6.53 -4.31 -25.97
C VAL A 67 -7.67 -5.18 -26.52
N PRO A 68 -8.10 -5.00 -27.78
CA PRO A 68 -9.13 -5.85 -28.38
C PRO A 68 -8.84 -7.34 -28.21
N TRP A 69 -9.89 -8.09 -27.82
CA TRP A 69 -9.84 -9.54 -27.51
C TRP A 69 -8.78 -9.94 -26.47
N HIS A 70 -8.27 -8.99 -25.69
CA HIS A 70 -7.24 -9.18 -24.66
C HIS A 70 -5.96 -9.87 -25.17
N LEU A 71 -5.57 -9.59 -26.42
CA LEU A 71 -4.42 -10.23 -27.09
C LEU A 71 -3.04 -9.73 -26.61
N ASP A 72 -2.98 -8.63 -25.86
CA ASP A 72 -1.77 -8.11 -25.22
C ASP A 72 -2.16 -7.50 -23.86
N TYR A 73 -1.17 -7.05 -23.09
CA TYR A 73 -1.41 -6.32 -21.85
C TYR A 73 -2.17 -5.01 -22.09
N PRO A 74 -2.99 -4.55 -21.12
CA PRO A 74 -3.68 -3.29 -21.24
C PRO A 74 -2.70 -2.12 -21.36
N LEU A 75 -3.24 -0.96 -21.73
CA LEU A 75 -2.49 0.23 -22.02
C LEU A 75 -2.81 1.36 -21.03
N TRP A 76 -1.82 2.22 -20.78
CA TRP A 76 -2.01 3.56 -20.23
C TRP A 76 -2.43 4.48 -21.37
N GLU A 77 -3.71 4.85 -21.39
CA GLU A 77 -4.28 5.81 -22.32
C GLU A 77 -4.36 7.19 -21.66
N PRO A 78 -4.00 8.29 -22.33
CA PRO A 78 -4.20 9.63 -21.79
C PRO A 78 -5.66 9.89 -21.42
N MET A 79 -5.90 10.53 -20.28
CA MET A 79 -7.22 11.02 -19.87
C MET A 79 -7.13 12.50 -19.48
N PRO A 80 -8.19 13.30 -19.71
CA PRO A 80 -8.25 14.65 -19.19
C PRO A 80 -8.38 14.62 -17.66
N VAL A 81 -7.76 15.60 -17.00
CA VAL A 81 -8.02 15.90 -15.60
C VAL A 81 -9.12 16.95 -15.57
N ASP A 82 -10.27 16.61 -14.99
CA ASP A 82 -11.41 17.50 -14.89
C ASP A 82 -11.98 17.56 -13.47
N GLN A 83 -12.95 18.45 -13.32
CA GLN A 83 -13.63 18.78 -12.08
C GLN A 83 -14.31 17.60 -11.34
N SER A 84 -14.62 16.50 -12.04
CA SER A 84 -15.21 15.31 -11.41
C SER A 84 -14.22 14.52 -10.57
N LEU A 85 -12.91 14.73 -10.76
CA LEU A 85 -11.84 14.01 -10.05
C LEU A 85 -11.57 14.52 -8.63
N VAL A 86 -12.15 15.68 -8.27
CA VAL A 86 -12.03 16.26 -6.93
C VAL A 86 -13.43 16.34 -6.33
N VAL A 87 -13.71 15.47 -5.36
CA VAL A 87 -15.02 15.34 -4.73
C VAL A 87 -14.98 16.02 -3.36
N THR A 88 -15.88 16.96 -3.12
CA THR A 88 -16.06 17.56 -1.80
C THR A 88 -17.18 16.86 -1.07
N HIS A 89 -16.96 16.54 0.20
CA HIS A 89 -17.94 15.91 1.06
C HIS A 89 -18.44 16.87 2.11
N ARG A 90 -19.75 16.84 2.35
CA ARG A 90 -20.38 17.53 3.47
C ARG A 90 -20.70 16.50 4.55
N LEU A 91 -20.05 16.64 5.68
CA LEU A 91 -20.28 15.78 6.84
C LEU A 91 -21.61 16.16 7.54
N PRO A 92 -22.29 15.22 8.22
CA PRO A 92 -23.47 15.51 9.04
C PRO A 92 -23.18 16.56 10.12
N ASP A 93 -22.01 16.43 10.76
CA ASP A 93 -21.39 17.44 11.60
C ASP A 93 -19.89 17.51 11.29
N SER A 94 -19.24 18.58 11.72
CA SER A 94 -17.84 18.84 11.41
C SER A 94 -16.84 18.05 12.29
N SER A 95 -17.23 16.95 12.94
CA SER A 95 -16.34 16.19 13.82
C SER A 95 -15.40 15.25 13.07
N TRP A 96 -14.26 14.96 13.71
CA TRP A 96 -13.33 13.93 13.25
C TRP A 96 -13.97 12.54 13.17
N GLU A 97 -14.88 12.21 14.08
CA GLU A 97 -15.63 10.95 14.07
C GLU A 97 -16.46 10.80 12.80
N GLN A 98 -17.20 11.83 12.39
CA GLN A 98 -17.94 11.80 11.13
C GLN A 98 -17.03 11.76 9.90
N CYS A 99 -15.84 12.37 9.98
CA CYS A 99 -14.84 12.23 8.92
C CYS A 99 -14.34 10.78 8.80
N ILE A 100 -14.10 10.08 9.92
CA ILE A 100 -13.72 8.67 9.93
C ILE A 100 -14.83 7.82 9.29
N ASN A 101 -16.09 8.00 9.71
CA ASN A 101 -17.23 7.27 9.14
C ASN A 101 -17.33 7.47 7.61
N ALA A 102 -17.05 8.69 7.12
CA ALA A 102 -17.02 8.94 5.68
C ALA A 102 -15.84 8.23 4.98
N ILE A 103 -14.67 8.12 5.61
CA ILE A 103 -13.51 7.37 5.09
C ILE A 103 -13.81 5.88 5.04
N GLU A 104 -14.51 5.34 6.04
CA GLU A 104 -14.98 3.95 6.06
C GLU A 104 -15.85 3.65 4.83
N VAL A 105 -16.79 4.53 4.52
CA VAL A 105 -17.60 4.43 3.29
C VAL A 105 -16.75 4.52 2.02
N LEU A 106 -15.71 5.36 1.99
CA LEU A 106 -14.80 5.43 0.83
C LEU A 106 -14.04 4.11 0.62
N LEU A 107 -13.73 3.35 1.68
CA LEU A 107 -13.07 2.05 1.56
C LEU A 107 -13.97 0.94 0.99
N GLU A 108 -15.28 1.14 1.04
CA GLU A 108 -16.29 0.27 0.42
C GLU A 108 -16.49 0.58 -1.08
N ASN A 109 -16.13 1.79 -1.51
CA ASN A 109 -16.38 2.31 -2.84
C ASN A 109 -15.09 2.41 -3.65
N HIS A 110 -14.95 1.60 -4.69
CA HIS A 110 -13.72 1.56 -5.48
C HIS A 110 -13.82 2.35 -6.78
N VAL A 111 -12.71 2.94 -7.19
CA VAL A 111 -12.62 3.63 -8.47
C VAL A 111 -12.62 2.63 -9.62
N ASN A 112 -13.11 3.06 -10.78
CA ASN A 112 -12.97 2.28 -12.00
C ASN A 112 -11.72 2.77 -12.76
N PRO A 113 -10.60 2.03 -12.76
CA PRO A 113 -9.37 2.48 -13.42
C PRO A 113 -9.46 2.54 -14.95
N ARG A 114 -10.57 2.09 -15.56
CA ARG A 114 -10.85 2.35 -16.98
C ARG A 114 -11.43 3.73 -17.23
N ALA A 115 -12.05 4.35 -16.22
CA ALA A 115 -12.67 5.65 -16.30
C ALA A 115 -11.85 6.69 -15.54
N THR A 116 -11.69 6.50 -14.22
CA THR A 116 -11.06 7.43 -13.27
C THR A 116 -10.17 6.62 -12.32
N PRO A 117 -8.87 6.40 -12.61
CA PRO A 117 -8.00 5.58 -11.76
C PRO A 117 -7.65 6.19 -10.41
N TRP A 118 -8.08 7.42 -10.17
CA TRP A 118 -7.89 8.13 -8.92
C TRP A 118 -9.02 9.13 -8.70
N LEU A 119 -9.27 9.45 -7.44
CA LEU A 119 -10.13 10.53 -6.99
C LEU A 119 -9.45 11.23 -5.81
N LEU A 120 -9.67 12.53 -5.66
CA LEU A 120 -9.30 13.29 -4.48
C LEU A 120 -10.55 13.69 -3.72
N HIS A 121 -10.71 13.19 -2.50
CA HIS A 121 -11.82 13.53 -1.62
C HIS A 121 -11.39 14.60 -0.62
N LEU A 122 -12.18 15.66 -0.49
CA LEU A 122 -11.93 16.78 0.40
C LEU A 122 -13.01 16.88 1.46
N PHE A 123 -12.59 17.02 2.73
CA PHE A 123 -13.44 17.30 3.87
C PHE A 123 -12.93 18.57 4.54
N GLU A 124 -13.70 19.65 4.43
CA GLU A 124 -13.34 20.97 4.94
C GLU A 124 -13.88 21.17 6.37
N GLY A 125 -13.10 21.86 7.21
CA GLY A 125 -13.56 22.34 8.51
C GLY A 125 -13.71 21.25 9.56
N VAL A 126 -12.91 20.19 9.50
CA VAL A 126 -13.00 19.05 10.43
C VAL A 126 -12.36 19.40 11.78
N HIS A 127 -13.12 19.29 12.86
CA HIS A 127 -12.70 19.58 14.23
C HIS A 127 -12.36 18.31 15.03
N GLY A 128 -11.38 18.41 15.92
CA GLY A 128 -10.93 17.29 16.75
C GLY A 128 -10.02 16.29 16.04
N ALA A 129 -9.52 16.63 14.84
CA ALA A 129 -8.52 15.82 14.16
C ALA A 129 -7.22 15.74 14.99
N PRO A 130 -6.53 14.59 15.04
CA PRO A 130 -5.31 14.44 15.80
C PRO A 130 -4.27 15.53 15.49
N ARG A 131 -3.62 16.06 16.54
CA ARG A 131 -2.59 17.12 16.45
C ARG A 131 -3.04 18.44 15.83
N CYS A 132 -4.34 18.70 15.79
CA CYS A 132 -4.93 19.95 15.33
C CYS A 132 -5.69 20.62 16.49
N ASP A 133 -5.41 21.90 16.72
CA ASP A 133 -6.14 22.75 17.67
C ASP A 133 -7.30 23.48 16.96
N GLY A 134 -7.15 23.73 15.65
CA GLY A 134 -8.12 24.38 14.79
C GLY A 134 -8.84 23.44 13.81
N PRO A 135 -9.70 23.99 12.94
CA PRO A 135 -10.32 23.22 11.86
C PRO A 135 -9.26 22.70 10.87
N ALA A 136 -9.40 21.44 10.50
CA ALA A 136 -8.54 20.76 9.54
C ALA A 136 -9.22 20.58 8.18
N LEU A 137 -8.41 20.63 7.12
CA LEU A 137 -8.74 20.16 5.78
C LEU A 137 -8.20 18.74 5.63
N ILE A 138 -9.09 17.78 5.44
CA ILE A 138 -8.70 16.38 5.21
C ILE A 138 -8.76 16.11 3.71
N ALA A 139 -7.64 15.69 3.14
CA ALA A 139 -7.53 15.29 1.75
C ALA A 139 -7.25 13.79 1.68
N VAL A 140 -8.14 13.02 1.05
CA VAL A 140 -7.98 11.59 0.83
C VAL A 140 -7.79 11.33 -0.66
N LEU A 141 -6.56 11.00 -1.04
CA LEU A 141 -6.24 10.59 -2.41
C LEU A 141 -6.51 9.08 -2.54
N GLN A 142 -7.61 8.73 -3.21
CA GLN A 142 -7.96 7.36 -3.56
C GLN A 142 -7.34 7.01 -4.92
N VAL A 143 -6.62 5.89 -4.99
CA VAL A 143 -5.89 5.46 -6.20
C VAL A 143 -6.05 3.96 -6.40
N ALA A 144 -6.38 3.56 -7.62
CA ALA A 144 -6.35 2.16 -8.01
C ALA A 144 -4.94 1.60 -7.85
N HIS A 145 -4.80 0.42 -7.22
CA HIS A 145 -3.49 -0.16 -6.93
C HIS A 145 -2.65 -0.46 -8.20
N SER A 146 -3.29 -0.60 -9.35
CA SER A 146 -2.62 -0.76 -10.65
C SER A 146 -1.94 0.51 -11.15
N LEU A 147 -2.34 1.70 -10.67
CA LEU A 147 -1.76 2.99 -11.04
C LEU A 147 -0.47 3.30 -10.27
N ALA A 148 -0.42 2.93 -8.99
CA ALA A 148 0.71 3.23 -8.12
C ALA A 148 0.76 2.33 -6.88
N ASP A 149 1.96 1.86 -6.51
CA ASP A 149 2.20 1.37 -5.14
C ASP A 149 2.28 2.53 -4.12
N GLY A 150 2.36 2.20 -2.83
CA GLY A 150 2.41 3.20 -1.76
C GLY A 150 3.56 4.21 -1.88
N LYS A 151 4.74 3.83 -2.40
CA LYS A 151 5.86 4.77 -2.61
C LYS A 151 5.57 5.72 -3.77
N ARG A 152 5.04 5.18 -4.86
CA ARG A 152 4.70 5.95 -6.06
C ARG A 152 3.51 6.87 -5.81
N ALA A 153 2.48 6.39 -5.12
CA ALA A 153 1.33 7.19 -4.71
C ALA A 153 1.74 8.29 -3.74
N SER A 154 2.66 8.02 -2.81
CA SER A 154 3.25 9.05 -1.96
C SER A 154 4.02 10.10 -2.76
N ALA A 155 4.83 9.71 -3.76
CA ALA A 155 5.53 10.66 -4.62
C ALA A 155 4.57 11.54 -5.45
N VAL A 156 3.46 10.95 -5.93
CA VAL A 156 2.38 11.68 -6.60
C VAL A 156 1.77 12.69 -5.64
N ALA A 157 1.37 12.27 -4.44
CA ALA A 157 0.78 13.15 -3.44
C ALA A 157 1.73 14.29 -3.00
N ARG A 158 3.03 14.02 -2.84
CA ARG A 158 4.03 15.07 -2.56
C ARG A 158 4.11 16.09 -3.67
N THR A 159 3.98 15.66 -4.93
CA THR A 159 3.95 16.58 -6.06
C THR A 159 2.63 17.36 -6.09
N LEU A 160 1.52 16.70 -5.74
CA LEU A 160 0.17 17.27 -5.72
C LEU A 160 -0.01 18.35 -4.63
N PHE A 161 0.59 18.15 -3.47
CA PHE A 161 0.52 19.04 -2.30
C PHE A 161 1.83 19.80 -2.05
N SER A 162 2.60 20.04 -3.11
CA SER A 162 3.83 20.82 -3.02
C SER A 162 3.51 22.31 -2.90
N ALA A 163 4.25 23.01 -2.04
CA ALA A 163 4.26 24.48 -2.01
C ALA A 163 4.90 25.09 -3.27
N ASP A 164 5.76 24.35 -3.97
CA ASP A 164 6.42 24.82 -5.19
C ASP A 164 5.42 25.00 -6.33
N GLU A 165 5.73 25.95 -7.24
CA GLU A 165 4.99 26.10 -8.49
C GLU A 165 4.96 24.78 -9.29
N PRO A 166 3.83 24.45 -9.95
CA PRO A 166 3.74 23.25 -10.76
C PRO A 166 4.79 23.29 -11.87
N LYS A 167 5.64 22.26 -11.95
CA LYS A 167 6.57 22.15 -13.07
C LYS A 167 5.78 21.78 -14.31
N THR A 168 5.81 22.63 -15.33
CA THR A 168 5.20 22.34 -16.62
C THR A 168 5.82 21.06 -17.19
N THR A 169 5.02 20.02 -17.26
CA THR A 169 5.39 18.74 -17.86
C THR A 169 4.53 18.56 -19.10
N GLU A 170 5.15 18.46 -20.27
CA GLU A 170 4.41 18.10 -21.48
C GLU A 170 3.90 16.66 -21.35
N ILE A 171 2.58 16.51 -21.30
CA ILE A 171 1.92 15.22 -21.27
C ILE A 171 1.53 14.85 -22.69
N ASP A 172 2.04 13.72 -23.18
CA ASP A 172 1.64 13.17 -24.47
C ASP A 172 0.16 12.75 -24.41
N ARG A 173 -0.69 13.49 -25.12
CA ARG A 173 -2.13 13.24 -25.21
C ARG A 173 -2.51 12.33 -26.38
N ARG A 174 -1.53 11.78 -27.10
CA ARG A 174 -1.78 10.91 -28.25
C ARG A 174 -2.37 9.57 -27.80
N SER A 175 -3.61 9.31 -28.20
CA SER A 175 -4.18 7.97 -28.16
C SER A 175 -3.79 7.17 -29.41
N ILE A 176 -3.57 5.87 -29.25
CA ILE A 176 -3.22 4.95 -30.34
C ILE A 176 -4.47 4.20 -30.81
N SER A 177 -4.57 4.00 -32.12
CA SER A 177 -5.67 3.23 -32.72
C SER A 177 -5.55 1.73 -32.39
N SER A 178 -6.69 1.03 -32.32
CA SER A 178 -6.73 -0.41 -32.05
C SER A 178 -5.92 -1.24 -33.07
N VAL A 179 -5.90 -0.81 -34.34
CA VAL A 179 -5.13 -1.47 -35.40
C VAL A 179 -3.62 -1.36 -35.15
N GLU A 180 -3.14 -0.18 -34.77
CA GLU A 180 -1.73 0.03 -34.46
C GLU A 180 -1.29 -0.77 -33.22
N ILE A 181 -2.16 -0.88 -32.21
CA ILE A 181 -1.91 -1.71 -31.02
C ILE A 181 -1.73 -3.18 -31.43
N LEU A 182 -2.65 -3.71 -32.23
CA LEU A 182 -2.61 -5.11 -32.66
C LEU A 182 -1.39 -5.41 -33.53
N ALA A 183 -1.04 -4.51 -34.46
CA ALA A 183 0.15 -4.63 -35.29
C ALA A 183 1.44 -4.68 -34.43
N ARG A 184 1.55 -3.79 -33.43
CA ARG A 184 2.68 -3.78 -32.49
C ARG A 184 2.74 -5.05 -31.65
N ALA A 185 1.61 -5.60 -31.21
CA ALA A 185 1.56 -6.85 -30.47
C ALA A 185 2.05 -8.04 -31.33
N ALA A 186 1.55 -8.16 -32.57
CA ALA A 186 1.94 -9.21 -33.50
C ALA A 186 3.45 -9.20 -33.80
N LEU A 187 4.04 -8.02 -34.03
CA LEU A 187 5.48 -7.87 -34.29
C LEU A 187 6.36 -8.28 -33.10
N ARG A 188 5.87 -8.17 -31.86
CA ARG A 188 6.64 -8.52 -30.65
C ARG A 188 6.57 -9.99 -30.29
N LEU A 189 5.49 -10.68 -30.67
CA LEU A 189 5.19 -12.04 -30.22
C LEU A 189 6.36 -13.02 -30.42
N PRO A 190 7.08 -13.06 -31.57
CA PRO A 190 8.21 -13.97 -31.73
C PRO A 190 9.34 -13.72 -30.72
N SER A 191 9.70 -12.44 -30.51
CA SER A 191 10.73 -12.05 -29.54
C SER A 191 10.31 -12.36 -28.10
N GLN A 192 9.01 -12.23 -27.79
CA GLN A 192 8.45 -12.52 -26.48
C GLN A 192 8.49 -14.03 -26.17
N ILE A 193 8.13 -14.87 -27.14
CA ILE A 193 8.22 -16.35 -27.00
C ILE A 193 9.67 -16.78 -26.77
N TYR A 194 10.62 -16.24 -27.56
CA TYR A 194 12.04 -16.53 -27.35
C TYR A 194 12.51 -16.14 -25.93
N ARG A 195 12.14 -14.94 -25.48
CA ARG A 195 12.45 -14.46 -24.14
C ARG A 195 11.81 -15.33 -23.06
N LEU A 196 10.58 -15.80 -23.24
CA LEU A 196 9.91 -16.67 -22.29
C LEU A 196 10.72 -17.94 -22.02
N PHE A 197 11.20 -18.61 -23.07
CA PHE A 197 12.02 -19.81 -22.90
C PHE A 197 13.40 -19.51 -22.32
N ARG A 198 14.05 -18.42 -22.73
CA ARG A 198 15.37 -18.03 -22.22
C ARG A 198 15.31 -17.60 -20.76
N ASP A 199 14.44 -16.64 -20.45
CA ASP A 199 14.28 -16.04 -19.13
C ASP A 199 13.62 -17.04 -18.16
N GLY A 200 12.74 -17.92 -18.65
CA GLY A 200 12.17 -19.03 -17.88
C GLY A 200 13.23 -20.08 -17.48
N ARG A 201 14.14 -20.45 -18.38
CA ARG A 201 15.28 -21.33 -18.04
C ARG A 201 16.21 -20.70 -17.01
N ALA A 202 16.55 -19.43 -17.19
CA ALA A 202 17.36 -18.69 -16.22
C ALA A 202 16.65 -18.57 -14.85
N GLY A 203 15.33 -18.35 -14.85
CA GLY A 203 14.50 -18.34 -13.65
C GLY A 203 14.52 -19.68 -12.92
N HIS A 204 14.36 -20.79 -13.65
CA HIS A 204 14.41 -22.14 -13.08
C HIS A 204 15.79 -22.45 -12.47
N GLN A 205 16.88 -22.13 -13.17
CA GLN A 205 18.24 -22.29 -12.65
C GLN A 205 18.47 -21.46 -11.37
N ALA A 206 18.00 -20.21 -11.37
CA ALA A 206 18.13 -19.37 -10.19
C ALA A 206 17.27 -19.87 -9.01
N GLN A 207 16.14 -20.53 -9.28
CA GLN A 207 15.33 -21.18 -8.25
C GLN A 207 16.05 -22.38 -7.64
N LEU A 208 16.72 -23.20 -8.45
CA LEU A 208 17.57 -24.28 -7.95
C LEU A 208 18.74 -23.75 -7.11
N GLN A 209 19.34 -22.63 -7.52
CA GLN A 209 20.37 -21.96 -6.72
C GLN A 209 19.80 -21.46 -5.39
N LEU A 210 18.62 -20.83 -5.38
CA LEU A 210 17.97 -20.40 -4.14
C LEU A 210 17.73 -21.58 -3.20
N GLN A 211 17.35 -22.74 -3.74
CA GLN A 211 17.17 -23.95 -2.95
C GLN A 211 18.50 -24.41 -2.33
N ALA A 212 19.58 -24.51 -3.12
CA ALA A 212 20.90 -24.88 -2.63
C ALA A 212 21.45 -23.87 -1.59
N ASP A 213 21.24 -22.57 -1.80
CA ASP A 213 21.64 -21.51 -0.87
C ASP A 213 20.80 -21.52 0.42
N THR A 214 19.55 -21.99 0.33
CA THR A 214 18.72 -22.24 1.51
C THR A 214 19.21 -23.47 2.29
N GLU A 215 19.50 -24.57 1.60
CA GLU A 215 20.00 -25.82 2.20
C GLU A 215 21.39 -25.66 2.84
N SER A 216 22.23 -24.79 2.28
CA SER A 216 23.56 -24.46 2.81
C SER A 216 23.57 -23.34 3.84
N GLY A 217 22.41 -22.74 4.16
CA GLY A 217 22.28 -21.68 5.17
C GLY A 217 22.77 -20.29 4.75
N VAL A 218 23.07 -20.08 3.47
CA VAL A 218 23.47 -18.76 2.92
C VAL A 218 22.29 -17.78 2.96
N VAL A 219 21.08 -18.28 2.75
CA VAL A 219 19.83 -17.49 2.80
C VAL A 219 18.81 -18.23 3.67
N ALA A 220 18.14 -17.52 4.57
CA ALA A 220 17.07 -18.09 5.37
C ALA A 220 15.97 -18.73 4.50
N PRO A 221 15.33 -19.83 4.94
CA PRO A 221 14.20 -20.42 4.23
C PRO A 221 13.03 -19.46 4.10
N GLN A 222 12.05 -19.84 3.27
CA GLN A 222 10.76 -19.14 3.24
C GLN A 222 10.18 -19.15 4.65
N ALA A 223 9.60 -18.02 5.09
CA ALA A 223 8.93 -17.97 6.38
C ALA A 223 7.85 -19.06 6.47
N PRO A 224 7.73 -19.77 7.59
CA PRO A 224 6.67 -20.74 7.77
C PRO A 224 5.30 -20.06 7.68
N ASN A 225 4.33 -20.81 7.17
CA ASN A 225 2.93 -20.41 7.28
C ASN A 225 2.49 -20.48 8.75
N ARG A 226 1.42 -19.76 9.06
CA ARG A 226 0.92 -19.54 10.43
C ARG A 226 -0.49 -20.09 10.57
N PRO A 227 -0.86 -20.63 11.75
CA PRO A 227 -2.25 -20.96 12.02
C PRO A 227 -3.11 -19.70 11.92
N LYS A 228 -4.35 -19.85 11.47
CA LYS A 228 -5.33 -18.76 11.47
C LYS A 228 -5.70 -18.38 12.91
N VAL A 229 -5.94 -17.10 13.13
CA VAL A 229 -6.58 -16.56 14.35
C VAL A 229 -7.96 -15.98 14.00
N THR A 230 -8.71 -15.49 14.99
CA THR A 230 -10.06 -14.95 14.80
C THR A 230 -10.13 -13.80 13.76
N SER A 231 -9.06 -13.03 13.56
CA SER A 231 -8.99 -11.98 12.54
C SER A 231 -8.68 -12.49 11.11
N ASN A 232 -8.35 -13.78 10.94
CA ASN A 232 -8.07 -14.41 9.64
C ASN A 232 -9.32 -15.05 9.02
N ILE A 233 -10.36 -14.23 8.89
CA ILE A 233 -11.61 -14.58 8.24
C ILE A 233 -11.79 -13.74 6.97
N ALA A 234 -12.84 -14.03 6.20
CA ALA A 234 -13.27 -13.13 5.13
C ALA A 234 -13.96 -11.91 5.75
N PRO A 235 -13.62 -10.68 5.34
CA PRO A 235 -14.32 -9.49 5.81
C PRO A 235 -15.73 -9.44 5.23
N ASP A 236 -16.65 -8.84 5.97
CA ASP A 236 -17.96 -8.47 5.43
C ASP A 236 -17.84 -7.27 4.46
N ALA A 237 -18.96 -6.67 4.05
CA ALA A 237 -18.95 -5.54 3.14
C ALA A 237 -18.45 -4.24 3.79
N HIS A 238 -18.57 -4.12 5.11
CA HIS A 238 -18.30 -2.91 5.85
C HIS A 238 -16.84 -2.80 6.26
N ARG A 239 -16.37 -1.56 6.38
CA ARG A 239 -15.00 -1.25 6.77
C ARG A 239 -15.03 -0.40 8.03
N LEU A 240 -14.18 -0.75 8.98
CA LEU A 240 -13.92 0.06 10.16
C LEU A 240 -12.47 0.53 10.11
N VAL A 241 -12.24 1.81 10.42
CA VAL A 241 -10.87 2.35 10.50
C VAL A 241 -10.63 3.20 11.73
N ARG A 242 -9.43 3.08 12.28
CA ARG A 242 -8.92 3.93 13.37
C ARG A 242 -7.49 4.34 13.12
N MET A 243 -7.04 5.39 13.80
CA MET A 243 -5.75 6.02 13.51
C MET A 243 -5.07 6.48 14.79
N VAL A 244 -4.02 5.76 15.17
CA VAL A 244 -3.17 6.14 16.29
C VAL A 244 -2.03 7.03 15.79
N VAL A 245 -2.14 8.34 16.02
CA VAL A 245 -1.13 9.33 15.64
C VAL A 245 -0.17 9.60 16.80
N ARG A 246 1.13 9.44 16.55
CA ARG A 246 2.21 9.54 17.55
C ARG A 246 3.45 10.22 16.99
N ASP A 247 4.39 10.54 17.87
CA ASP A 247 5.71 10.99 17.44
C ASP A 247 6.54 9.77 17.06
N ALA A 248 7.31 9.88 15.98
CA ALA A 248 8.16 8.79 15.51
C ALA A 248 9.26 8.43 16.51
N ALA A 249 9.55 9.32 17.47
CA ALA A 249 10.44 9.05 18.60
C ALA A 249 9.86 8.00 19.56
N ASP A 250 8.53 7.90 19.69
CA ASP A 250 7.87 6.94 20.59
C ASP A 250 8.14 5.47 20.18
N LEU A 251 8.47 5.25 18.90
CA LEU A 251 8.67 3.93 18.31
C LEU A 251 10.14 3.65 17.94
N ARG A 252 11.07 4.54 18.30
CA ARG A 252 12.50 4.40 18.00
C ARG A 252 13.29 4.06 19.26
N ALA A 253 14.33 3.26 19.07
CA ALA A 253 15.40 3.05 20.02
C ALA A 253 16.71 2.78 19.27
N ASP A 254 17.82 2.66 19.99
CA ASP A 254 19.09 2.24 19.40
C ASP A 254 18.92 0.89 18.69
N GLY A 255 19.23 0.85 17.39
CA GLY A 255 19.04 -0.34 16.54
C GLY A 255 17.58 -0.64 16.11
N VAL A 256 16.58 0.08 16.65
CA VAL A 256 15.16 -0.16 16.38
C VAL A 256 14.57 0.93 15.50
N SER A 257 14.17 0.55 14.29
CA SER A 257 13.46 1.44 13.36
C SER A 257 11.99 1.66 13.76
N VAL A 258 11.38 2.74 13.29
CA VAL A 258 9.93 3.02 13.49
C VAL A 258 9.05 1.84 13.06
N THR A 259 9.37 1.19 11.94
CA THR A 259 8.63 0.01 11.47
C THR A 259 8.70 -1.13 12.48
N VAL A 260 9.88 -1.39 13.05
CA VAL A 260 10.07 -2.43 14.07
C VAL A 260 9.34 -2.06 15.35
N GLY A 261 9.48 -0.83 15.86
CA GLY A 261 8.76 -0.38 17.05
C GLY A 261 7.23 -0.46 16.88
N ALA A 262 6.72 -0.06 15.70
CA ALA A 262 5.31 -0.23 15.36
C ALA A 262 4.89 -1.71 15.35
N MET A 263 5.71 -2.60 14.77
CA MET A 263 5.43 -4.04 14.78
C MET A 263 5.49 -4.64 16.19
N THR A 264 6.38 -4.16 17.06
CA THR A 264 6.40 -4.55 18.48
C THR A 264 5.11 -4.11 19.18
N ALA A 265 4.62 -2.89 18.94
CA ALA A 265 3.35 -2.43 19.49
C ALA A 265 2.16 -3.24 18.95
N ILE A 266 2.13 -3.53 17.64
CA ILE A 266 1.11 -4.39 17.02
C ILE A 266 1.15 -5.80 17.63
N SER A 267 2.34 -6.36 17.86
CA SER A 267 2.50 -7.64 18.56
C SER A 267 1.85 -7.62 19.94
N VAL A 268 2.10 -6.58 20.74
CA VAL A 268 1.51 -6.41 22.07
C VAL A 268 -0.01 -6.27 22.01
N ALA A 269 -0.53 -5.39 21.16
CA ALA A 269 -1.97 -5.15 21.03
C ALA A 269 -2.72 -6.40 20.53
N MET A 270 -2.19 -7.09 19.50
CA MET A 270 -2.76 -8.35 19.03
C MET A 270 -2.70 -9.44 20.08
N THR A 271 -1.60 -9.55 20.85
CA THR A 271 -1.51 -10.53 21.95
C THR A 271 -2.60 -10.29 22.98
N LYS A 272 -2.79 -9.04 23.43
CA LYS A 272 -3.84 -8.67 24.39
C LYS A 272 -5.24 -8.94 23.83
N TYR A 273 -5.50 -8.57 22.57
CA TYR A 273 -6.78 -8.79 21.90
C TYR A 273 -7.11 -10.27 21.73
N LEU A 274 -6.18 -11.07 21.20
CA LEU A 274 -6.38 -12.51 20.96
C LEU A 274 -6.53 -13.29 22.27
N LEU A 275 -5.80 -12.90 23.33
CA LEU A 275 -5.99 -13.51 24.64
C LEU A 275 -7.40 -13.23 25.21
N ALA A 276 -7.92 -12.02 25.00
CA ALA A 276 -9.27 -11.66 25.44
C ALA A 276 -10.37 -12.31 24.59
N ALA A 277 -10.17 -12.41 23.27
CA ALA A 277 -11.14 -12.94 22.32
C ALA A 277 -11.15 -14.48 22.26
N ASP A 278 -9.98 -15.10 22.18
CA ASP A 278 -9.80 -16.53 21.88
C ASP A 278 -9.25 -17.33 23.09
N GLY A 279 -8.76 -16.65 24.13
CA GLY A 279 -8.12 -17.30 25.28
C GLY A 279 -6.74 -17.89 25.00
N VAL A 280 -6.24 -17.79 23.76
CA VAL A 280 -4.96 -18.35 23.32
C VAL A 280 -4.30 -17.43 22.30
N VAL A 281 -2.96 -17.38 22.32
CA VAL A 281 -2.16 -16.66 21.32
C VAL A 281 -1.17 -17.67 20.72
N PRO A 282 -1.21 -17.92 19.40
CA PRO A 282 -0.23 -18.80 18.76
C PRO A 282 1.19 -18.22 18.88
N PRO A 283 2.20 -19.02 19.25
CA PRO A 283 3.59 -18.54 19.30
C PRO A 283 4.12 -18.14 17.90
N GLU A 284 3.55 -18.68 16.82
CA GLU A 284 3.90 -18.33 15.45
C GLU A 284 3.26 -17.03 14.95
N LEU A 285 2.56 -16.27 15.81
CA LEU A 285 1.90 -15.01 15.45
C LEU A 285 2.84 -14.15 14.62
N GLY A 286 2.34 -13.64 13.50
CA GLY A 286 3.16 -12.82 12.62
C GLY A 286 2.38 -11.89 11.71
N ALA A 287 3.13 -11.05 11.00
CA ALA A 287 2.61 -10.10 10.05
C ALA A 287 3.08 -10.45 8.63
N GLU A 288 2.19 -10.26 7.66
CA GLU A 288 2.57 -10.15 6.26
C GLU A 288 3.02 -8.72 5.99
N VAL A 289 4.31 -8.54 5.68
CA VAL A 289 4.94 -7.22 5.54
C VAL A 289 5.24 -6.92 4.08
N THR A 290 4.91 -5.71 3.64
CA THR A 290 5.30 -5.22 2.31
C THR A 290 6.77 -4.78 2.31
N ILE A 291 7.61 -5.45 1.52
CA ILE A 291 9.03 -5.17 1.35
C ILE A 291 9.25 -4.61 -0.05
N ALA A 292 9.76 -3.38 -0.13
CA ALA A 292 10.10 -2.77 -1.40
C ALA A 292 11.19 -3.60 -2.12
N LYS A 293 11.05 -3.78 -3.43
CA LYS A 293 12.08 -4.44 -4.24
C LYS A 293 13.27 -3.51 -4.43
N ASP A 294 14.47 -4.07 -4.47
CA ASP A 294 15.69 -3.33 -4.76
C ASP A 294 15.76 -2.85 -6.23
N GLY A 295 16.65 -1.89 -6.48
CA GLY A 295 16.94 -1.38 -7.81
C GLY A 295 15.93 -0.36 -8.35
N LYS A 296 16.07 -0.04 -9.65
CA LYS A 296 15.21 0.96 -10.31
C LYS A 296 13.83 0.34 -10.58
N PRO A 297 12.71 0.97 -10.14
CA PRO A 297 11.37 0.46 -10.38
C PRO A 297 11.08 0.30 -11.86
N LYS A 298 10.73 -0.90 -12.31
CA LYS A 298 10.34 -1.13 -13.72
C LYS A 298 8.83 -1.09 -13.94
N SER A 299 8.08 -1.31 -12.87
CA SER A 299 6.62 -1.32 -12.78
C SER A 299 6.15 -0.24 -11.81
N ARG A 300 4.86 0.10 -11.89
CA ARG A 300 4.22 1.03 -10.93
C ARG A 300 4.07 0.39 -9.56
N ASN A 301 3.95 -0.94 -9.51
CA ASN A 301 4.05 -1.74 -8.29
C ASN A 301 5.41 -2.42 -8.15
N HIS A 302 6.23 -2.00 -7.19
CA HIS A 302 7.62 -2.45 -7.00
C HIS A 302 7.90 -2.93 -5.56
N PHE A 303 7.08 -3.85 -5.06
CA PHE A 303 7.22 -4.48 -3.74
C PHE A 303 6.92 -5.99 -3.78
N ARG A 304 7.15 -6.69 -2.66
CA ARG A 304 6.82 -8.10 -2.41
C ARG A 304 6.32 -8.26 -0.97
N ASN A 305 5.55 -9.31 -0.72
CA ASN A 305 5.10 -9.63 0.64
C ASN A 305 5.96 -10.74 1.24
N ALA A 306 6.19 -10.66 2.55
CA ALA A 306 6.89 -11.70 3.30
C ALA A 306 6.33 -11.83 4.72
N GLY A 307 6.27 -13.06 5.23
CA GLY A 307 5.89 -13.33 6.62
C GLY A 307 7.02 -12.99 7.60
N VAL A 308 6.71 -12.19 8.61
CA VAL A 308 7.62 -11.76 9.68
C VAL A 308 7.00 -12.16 11.02
N GLY A 309 7.81 -12.74 11.92
CA GLY A 309 7.34 -13.10 13.27
C GLY A 309 7.04 -11.87 14.12
N LEU A 310 6.01 -11.95 14.96
CA LEU A 310 5.67 -10.95 15.98
C LEU A 310 6.08 -11.38 17.40
N PHE A 311 6.47 -12.64 17.59
CA PHE A 311 7.10 -13.19 18.81
C PHE A 311 6.35 -12.85 20.11
N PRO A 312 5.05 -13.21 20.22
CA PRO A 312 4.22 -12.85 21.38
C PRO A 312 4.72 -13.47 22.69
N GLU A 313 5.47 -14.57 22.63
CA GLU A 313 6.04 -15.29 23.76
C GLU A 313 7.23 -14.59 24.44
N VAL A 314 7.87 -13.63 23.75
CA VAL A 314 9.04 -12.92 24.26
C VAL A 314 8.58 -11.75 25.12
N ALA A 315 8.68 -11.86 26.45
CA ALA A 315 8.16 -10.86 27.38
C ALA A 315 8.90 -9.51 27.34
N ASP A 316 10.22 -9.52 27.14
CA ASP A 316 11.00 -8.28 26.99
C ASP A 316 10.78 -7.67 25.61
N LEU A 317 10.22 -6.46 25.54
CA LEU A 317 9.92 -5.78 24.29
C LEU A 317 11.16 -5.36 23.50
N ARG A 318 12.32 -5.21 24.14
CA ARG A 318 13.59 -4.94 23.45
C ARG A 318 14.09 -6.20 22.75
N GLU A 319 14.11 -7.34 23.44
CA GLU A 319 14.42 -8.63 22.84
C GLU A 319 13.41 -8.97 21.72
N ARG A 320 12.11 -8.69 21.94
CA ARG A 320 11.07 -8.88 20.93
C ARG A 320 11.35 -8.03 19.68
N ALA A 321 11.72 -6.76 19.86
CA ALA A 321 12.09 -5.86 18.76
C ALA A 321 13.35 -6.33 18.00
N GLU A 322 14.33 -6.88 18.71
CA GLU A 322 15.54 -7.47 18.11
C GLU A 322 15.18 -8.67 17.23
N ARG A 323 14.35 -9.61 17.72
CA ARG A 323 13.89 -10.76 16.93
C ARG A 323 13.06 -10.35 15.72
N ILE A 324 12.21 -9.32 15.84
CA ILE A 324 11.47 -8.75 14.71
C ILE A 324 12.46 -8.16 13.68
N THR A 325 13.51 -7.47 14.14
CA THR A 325 14.55 -6.89 13.29
C THR A 325 15.30 -7.97 12.51
N GLU A 326 15.71 -9.03 13.18
CA GLU A 326 16.38 -10.20 12.57
C GLU A 326 15.46 -10.85 11.53
N SER A 327 14.20 -11.12 11.90
CA SER A 327 13.22 -11.71 10.97
C SER A 327 13.03 -10.85 9.71
N LEU A 328 12.92 -9.53 9.85
CA LEU A 328 12.86 -8.60 8.71
C LEU A 328 14.14 -8.62 7.86
N ALA A 329 15.32 -8.68 8.49
CA ALA A 329 16.60 -8.73 7.80
C ALA A 329 16.73 -10.01 6.96
N GLU A 330 16.34 -11.16 7.52
CA GLU A 330 16.28 -12.43 6.79
C GLU A 330 15.35 -12.35 5.57
N ARG A 331 14.15 -11.77 5.74
CA ARG A 331 13.19 -11.60 4.63
C ARG A 331 13.72 -10.68 3.55
N ARG A 332 14.42 -9.60 3.91
CA ARG A 332 15.08 -8.69 2.96
C ARG A 332 16.24 -9.38 2.23
N ALA A 333 17.10 -10.11 2.94
CA ALA A 333 18.20 -10.85 2.34
C ALA A 333 17.69 -11.89 1.31
N ARG A 334 16.64 -12.65 1.68
CA ARG A 334 15.99 -13.58 0.75
C ARG A 334 15.36 -12.86 -0.44
N ALA A 335 14.70 -11.72 -0.22
CA ALA A 335 14.11 -10.93 -1.31
C ALA A 335 15.16 -10.37 -2.28
N ALA A 336 16.36 -10.01 -1.80
CA ALA A 336 17.48 -9.51 -2.58
C ALA A 336 18.24 -10.61 -3.35
N HIS A 337 17.96 -11.90 -3.07
CA HIS A 337 18.61 -13.02 -3.74
C HIS A 337 18.42 -12.96 -5.28
N PRO A 338 19.44 -13.29 -6.09
CA PRO A 338 19.38 -13.19 -7.56
C PRO A 338 18.21 -13.91 -8.23
N SER A 339 17.68 -14.97 -7.60
CA SER A 339 16.48 -15.67 -8.06
C SER A 339 15.26 -14.77 -8.17
N SER A 340 15.11 -13.78 -7.28
CA SER A 340 14.02 -12.81 -7.34
C SER A 340 14.02 -12.03 -8.66
N ALA A 341 15.18 -11.50 -9.05
CA ALA A 341 15.34 -10.76 -10.29
C ALA A 341 15.22 -11.64 -11.53
N ALA A 342 15.64 -12.91 -11.45
CA ALA A 342 15.45 -13.88 -12.52
C ALA A 342 13.97 -14.22 -12.73
N SER A 343 13.23 -14.45 -11.64
CA SER A 343 11.77 -14.66 -11.67
C SER A 343 11.01 -13.45 -12.20
N ASP A 344 11.40 -12.22 -11.82
CA ASP A 344 10.80 -11.00 -12.37
C ASP A 344 11.02 -10.91 -13.90
N ARG A 345 12.22 -11.26 -14.41
CA ARG A 345 12.49 -11.31 -15.86
C ARG A 345 11.68 -12.39 -16.58
N ALA A 346 11.50 -13.55 -15.94
CA ALA A 346 10.67 -14.62 -16.48
C ALA A 346 9.20 -14.17 -16.59
N LEU A 347 8.67 -13.53 -15.54
CA LEU A 347 7.33 -12.95 -15.53
C LEU A 347 7.17 -11.85 -16.60
N GLU A 348 8.17 -10.97 -16.74
CA GLU A 348 8.20 -9.92 -17.78
C GLU A 348 8.05 -10.48 -19.21
N ALA A 349 8.47 -11.73 -19.43
CA ALA A 349 8.44 -12.39 -20.73
C ALA A 349 7.11 -13.12 -21.01
N VAL A 350 6.24 -13.34 -20.01
CA VAL A 350 4.99 -14.06 -20.21
C VAL A 350 4.03 -13.23 -21.10
N PRO A 351 3.38 -13.82 -22.10
CA PRO A 351 2.30 -13.19 -22.86
C PRO A 351 1.11 -12.79 -21.97
N GLY A 352 0.56 -11.59 -22.21
CA GLY A 352 -0.59 -11.06 -21.47
C GLY A 352 -1.79 -12.00 -21.38
N PRO A 353 -2.22 -12.66 -22.47
CA PRO A 353 -3.31 -13.63 -22.44
C PRO A 353 -3.09 -14.77 -21.44
N LEU A 354 -1.85 -15.24 -21.25
CA LEU A 354 -1.54 -16.33 -20.33
C LEU A 354 -1.61 -15.88 -18.87
N ILE A 355 -1.11 -14.68 -18.55
CA ILE A 355 -1.26 -14.11 -17.20
C ILE A 355 -2.73 -13.87 -16.88
N ARG A 356 -3.49 -13.28 -17.82
CA ARG A 356 -4.92 -13.04 -17.64
C ARG A 356 -5.70 -14.34 -17.45
N TRP A 357 -5.44 -15.34 -18.28
CA TRP A 357 -6.04 -16.67 -18.12
C TRP A 357 -5.72 -17.26 -16.74
N GLY A 358 -4.47 -17.18 -16.29
CA GLY A 358 -4.07 -17.65 -14.96
C GLY A 358 -4.83 -16.95 -13.83
N VAL A 359 -5.00 -15.62 -13.91
CA VAL A 359 -5.83 -14.87 -12.94
C VAL A 359 -7.30 -15.31 -13.00
N GLN A 360 -7.85 -15.59 -14.19
CA GLN A 360 -9.23 -16.05 -14.33
C GLN A 360 -9.47 -17.47 -13.79
N GLN A 361 -8.46 -18.34 -13.81
CA GLN A 361 -8.55 -19.69 -13.26
C GLN A 361 -8.30 -19.74 -11.75
N TYR A 362 -7.70 -18.70 -11.18
CA TYR A 362 -7.39 -18.68 -9.75
C TYR A 362 -8.67 -18.49 -8.92
N ASP A 363 -8.90 -19.40 -7.98
CA ASP A 363 -10.01 -19.29 -7.04
C ASP A 363 -9.64 -18.35 -5.88
N PHE A 364 -10.08 -17.09 -5.99
CA PHE A 364 -9.90 -16.08 -4.96
C PHE A 364 -10.81 -16.28 -3.74
N THR A 365 -11.73 -17.24 -3.78
CA THR A 365 -12.62 -17.59 -2.65
C THR A 365 -12.08 -18.77 -1.83
N ALA A 366 -11.03 -19.45 -2.33
CA ALA A 366 -10.38 -20.53 -1.61
C ALA A 366 -9.70 -19.98 -0.34
N ILE A 367 -10.19 -20.43 0.82
CA ILE A 367 -9.64 -20.06 2.13
C ILE A 367 -8.57 -21.09 2.51
N PRO A 368 -7.27 -20.74 2.53
CA PRO A 368 -6.23 -21.65 3.00
C PRO A 368 -6.39 -22.04 4.48
N GLU A 369 -5.81 -23.18 4.84
CA GLU A 369 -5.74 -23.66 6.22
C GLU A 369 -4.78 -22.81 7.08
N THR A 370 -3.70 -22.32 6.46
CA THR A 370 -2.66 -21.51 7.09
C THR A 370 -2.40 -20.24 6.28
N VAL A 371 -1.90 -19.19 6.95
CA VAL A 371 -1.73 -17.85 6.37
C VAL A 371 -0.27 -17.39 6.42
N THR A 372 0.11 -16.46 5.53
CA THR A 372 1.45 -15.85 5.57
C THR A 372 1.61 -14.92 6.77
N GLY A 373 0.54 -14.27 7.21
CA GLY A 373 0.49 -13.42 8.40
C GLY A 373 -0.89 -13.47 9.04
N ASN A 374 -0.97 -13.14 10.32
CA ASN A 374 -2.23 -12.97 11.07
C ASN A 374 -2.77 -11.54 10.97
N THR A 375 -1.90 -10.61 10.57
CA THR A 375 -2.22 -9.26 10.13
C THR A 375 -1.34 -8.88 8.94
N VAL A 376 -1.65 -7.76 8.27
CA VAL A 376 -0.76 -7.10 7.29
C VAL A 376 -0.13 -5.88 7.93
N VAL A 377 1.16 -5.64 7.69
CA VAL A 377 1.83 -4.38 8.04
C VAL A 377 2.40 -3.75 6.77
N SER A 378 1.85 -2.61 6.38
CA SER A 378 2.38 -1.80 5.28
C SER A 378 3.03 -0.55 5.84
N SER A 379 4.34 -0.38 5.64
CA SER A 379 5.11 0.73 6.21
C SER A 379 5.72 1.62 5.12
N VAL A 380 5.34 2.90 5.11
CA VAL A 380 5.80 3.88 4.12
C VAL A 380 6.16 5.20 4.79
N ALA A 381 7.42 5.62 4.66
CA ALA A 381 7.86 6.97 4.98
C ALA A 381 7.53 7.92 3.81
N ARG A 382 6.70 8.95 4.06
CA ARG A 382 6.22 9.91 3.05
C ARG A 382 7.04 11.21 3.01
N GLY A 383 8.23 11.22 3.63
CA GLY A 383 9.18 12.33 3.60
C GLY A 383 8.97 13.37 4.70
N ALA A 384 9.48 14.58 4.49
CA ALA A 384 9.34 15.70 5.44
C ALA A 384 7.88 16.20 5.55
N ALA A 385 7.57 16.91 6.63
CA ALA A 385 6.28 17.57 6.86
C ALA A 385 6.24 18.96 6.21
N ASP A 386 6.48 19.00 4.90
CA ASP A 386 6.60 20.19 4.06
C ASP A 386 5.49 20.28 3.01
N LEU A 387 4.43 19.47 3.15
CA LEU A 387 3.28 19.53 2.26
C LEU A 387 2.35 20.66 2.68
N VAL A 388 1.87 21.40 1.68
CA VAL A 388 0.98 22.55 1.84
C VAL A 388 -0.22 22.39 0.94
N PHE A 389 -1.41 22.69 1.46
CA PHE A 389 -2.64 22.62 0.70
C PHE A 389 -3.65 23.66 1.17
N GLY A 390 -4.06 24.58 0.28
CA GLY A 390 -4.99 25.67 0.63
C GLY A 390 -4.47 26.64 1.70
N GLY A 391 -3.16 26.90 1.69
CA GLY A 391 -2.46 27.65 2.74
C GLY A 391 -2.19 26.87 4.03
N ALA A 392 -2.75 25.66 4.19
CA ALA A 392 -2.61 24.83 5.38
C ALA A 392 -1.35 23.95 5.34
N THR A 393 -0.77 23.66 6.50
CA THR A 393 0.39 22.76 6.63
C THR A 393 -0.01 21.37 7.06
N VAL A 394 0.65 20.34 6.54
CA VAL A 394 0.37 18.95 6.90
C VAL A 394 0.74 18.65 8.35
N ARG A 395 -0.17 18.00 9.08
CA ARG A 395 0.00 17.60 10.49
C ARG A 395 0.31 16.13 10.64
N PHE A 396 -0.43 15.29 9.91
CA PHE A 396 -0.20 13.86 9.84
C PHE A 396 -0.71 13.28 8.52
N THR A 397 -0.37 12.02 8.29
CA THR A 397 -0.80 11.27 7.12
C THR A 397 -1.15 9.85 7.50
N ALA A 398 -2.04 9.21 6.76
CA ALA A 398 -2.41 7.81 6.96
C ALA A 398 -2.61 7.10 5.61
N GLY A 399 -2.68 5.77 5.66
CA GLY A 399 -3.12 4.96 4.55
C GLY A 399 -3.67 3.65 5.06
N PHE A 400 -4.60 3.05 4.33
CA PHE A 400 -5.44 1.97 4.84
C PHE A 400 -5.21 0.72 3.98
N PRO A 401 -4.34 -0.23 4.38
CA PRO A 401 -4.08 -1.41 3.59
C PRO A 401 -5.35 -2.24 3.43
N SER A 402 -5.66 -2.65 2.20
CA SER A 402 -6.91 -3.35 1.88
C SER A 402 -7.03 -4.68 2.62
N LEU A 403 -8.26 -5.04 2.99
CA LEU A 403 -8.58 -6.37 3.52
C LEU A 403 -8.54 -7.42 2.40
N SER A 404 -8.40 -8.69 2.76
CA SER A 404 -8.42 -9.81 1.82
C SER A 404 -9.30 -10.95 2.34
N PRO A 405 -9.67 -11.94 1.51
CA PRO A 405 -10.53 -13.05 1.91
C PRO A 405 -10.06 -13.88 3.13
N VAL A 406 -8.80 -13.71 3.56
CA VAL A 406 -8.23 -14.37 4.75
C VAL A 406 -7.55 -13.40 5.73
N MET A 407 -7.76 -12.11 5.53
CA MET A 407 -7.13 -11.05 6.31
C MET A 407 -8.10 -9.91 6.53
N SER A 408 -8.79 -9.92 7.67
CA SER A 408 -9.72 -8.88 8.08
C SER A 408 -9.13 -7.91 9.10
N LEU A 409 -7.81 -7.92 9.33
CA LEU A 409 -7.13 -6.94 10.17
C LEU A 409 -5.80 -6.54 9.53
N THR A 410 -5.65 -5.26 9.22
CA THR A 410 -4.43 -4.71 8.62
C THR A 410 -3.99 -3.43 9.32
N HIS A 411 -2.69 -3.16 9.24
CA HIS A 411 -2.04 -2.02 9.87
C HIS A 411 -1.21 -1.24 8.86
N GLY A 412 -1.44 0.07 8.77
CA GLY A 412 -0.65 0.99 7.96
C GLY A 412 0.24 1.87 8.82
N VAL A 413 1.56 1.76 8.68
CA VAL A 413 2.54 2.58 9.41
C VAL A 413 3.07 3.68 8.49
N HIS A 414 2.52 4.89 8.61
CA HIS A 414 2.76 5.99 7.69
C HIS A 414 3.41 7.17 8.39
N GLY A 415 4.63 7.53 7.98
CA GLY A 415 5.38 8.62 8.56
C GLY A 415 5.40 9.89 7.68
N ILE A 416 5.29 11.06 8.29
CA ILE A 416 5.54 12.36 7.66
C ILE A 416 6.22 13.32 8.64
N GLY A 417 7.41 13.80 8.29
CA GLY A 417 8.30 14.50 9.23
C GLY A 417 8.58 13.60 10.44
N ASP A 418 8.34 14.15 11.64
CA ASP A 418 8.48 13.44 12.91
C ASP A 418 7.18 12.78 13.39
N THR A 419 6.10 12.87 12.61
CA THR A 419 4.82 12.21 12.94
C THR A 419 4.74 10.84 12.30
N VAL A 420 4.22 9.86 13.03
CA VAL A 420 3.85 8.55 12.52
C VAL A 420 2.41 8.23 12.88
N THR A 421 1.66 7.72 11.91
CA THR A 421 0.31 7.18 12.14
C THR A 421 0.35 5.67 11.97
N ILE A 422 -0.18 4.95 12.95
CA ILE A 422 -0.56 3.54 12.79
C ILE A 422 -2.07 3.51 12.54
N SER A 423 -2.46 3.31 11.29
CA SER A 423 -3.86 3.08 10.92
C SER A 423 -4.22 1.61 11.13
N ILE A 424 -5.46 1.39 11.52
CA ILE A 424 -6.07 0.08 11.71
C ILE A 424 -7.19 -0.01 10.68
N THR A 425 -7.27 -1.10 9.94
CA THR A 425 -8.39 -1.36 9.03
C THR A 425 -8.91 -2.77 9.27
N THR A 426 -10.21 -2.88 9.50
CA THR A 426 -10.88 -4.15 9.79
C THR A 426 -12.33 -4.14 9.28
N SER A 427 -13.06 -5.22 9.56
CA SER A 427 -14.49 -5.34 9.33
C SER A 427 -15.19 -5.69 10.65
N PRO A 428 -16.46 -5.30 10.84
CA PRO A 428 -17.24 -5.68 12.02
C PRO A 428 -17.25 -7.19 12.30
N SER A 429 -17.18 -8.02 11.26
CA SER A 429 -17.10 -9.48 11.38
C SER A 429 -15.85 -10.00 12.12
N ALA A 430 -14.74 -9.25 12.11
CA ALA A 430 -13.46 -9.68 12.67
C ALA A 430 -13.12 -8.98 13.99
N ILE A 431 -13.41 -7.68 14.08
CA ILE A 431 -13.28 -6.89 15.31
C ILE A 431 -14.58 -6.11 15.47
N ALA A 432 -15.40 -6.54 16.42
CA ALA A 432 -16.70 -5.93 16.67
C ALA A 432 -16.59 -4.53 17.32
N ASP A 433 -15.58 -4.34 18.17
CA ASP A 433 -15.29 -3.07 18.84
C ASP A 433 -13.88 -2.59 18.43
N ILE A 434 -13.82 -1.82 17.35
CA ILE A 434 -12.56 -1.26 16.86
C ILE A 434 -11.99 -0.19 17.80
N ASP A 435 -12.85 0.51 18.57
CA ASP A 435 -12.42 1.54 19.52
C ASP A 435 -11.64 0.89 20.67
N HIS A 436 -12.09 -0.28 21.14
CA HIS A 436 -11.32 -1.07 22.09
C HIS A 436 -9.95 -1.49 21.53
N TYR A 437 -9.89 -1.94 20.27
CA TYR A 437 -8.63 -2.32 19.64
C TYR A 437 -7.71 -1.11 19.41
N GLU A 438 -8.24 0.06 19.08
CA GLU A 438 -7.50 1.32 19.02
C GLU A 438 -6.90 1.69 20.39
N GLN A 439 -7.67 1.53 21.47
CA GLN A 439 -7.15 1.75 22.82
C GLN A 439 -6.01 0.77 23.16
N LEU A 440 -6.14 -0.51 22.81
CA LEU A 440 -5.05 -1.48 22.97
C LEU A 440 -3.79 -1.09 22.20
N MET A 441 -3.95 -0.49 21.01
CA MET A 441 -2.83 0.05 20.23
C MET A 441 -2.21 1.27 20.89
N HIS A 442 -3.00 2.19 21.45
CA HIS A 442 -2.48 3.31 22.24
C HIS A 442 -1.64 2.82 23.42
N ASP A 443 -2.19 1.91 24.23
CA ASP A 443 -1.54 1.34 25.40
C ASP A 443 -0.24 0.60 25.02
N ALA A 444 -0.27 -0.15 23.92
CA ALA A 444 0.89 -0.89 23.42
C ALA A 444 2.03 0.05 22.97
N ILE A 445 1.71 1.17 22.33
CA ILE A 445 2.73 2.15 21.93
C ILE A 445 3.33 2.83 23.17
N ASP A 446 2.51 3.17 24.16
CA ASP A 446 3.00 3.76 25.41
C ASP A 446 3.92 2.77 26.17
N GLU A 447 3.57 1.48 26.19
CA GLU A 447 4.41 0.41 26.77
C GLU A 447 5.76 0.25 26.04
N VAL A 448 5.74 0.30 24.70
CA VAL A 448 6.95 0.25 23.86
C VAL A 448 7.84 1.48 24.10
N ARG A 449 7.26 2.69 24.08
CA ARG A 449 7.98 3.94 24.35
C ARG A 449 8.67 3.90 25.71
N ASP A 450 7.93 3.53 26.75
CA ASP A 450 8.43 3.51 28.11
C ASP A 450 9.55 2.46 28.28
N THR A 451 9.45 1.33 27.60
CA THR A 451 10.50 0.30 27.59
C THR A 451 11.74 0.75 26.82
N PHE A 452 11.55 1.44 25.69
CA PHE A 452 12.65 1.95 24.87
C PHE A 452 13.41 3.10 25.53
N ALA A 453 12.71 3.94 26.28
CA ALA A 453 13.27 5.07 27.01
C ALA A 453 14.10 4.67 28.25
N ARG A 454 13.81 3.53 28.87
CA ARG A 454 14.61 2.99 29.97
C ARG A 454 15.97 2.55 29.42
N ARG A 455 17.02 3.35 29.73
CA ARG A 455 18.41 2.98 29.48
C ARG A 455 18.75 1.76 30.35
N VAL A 456 19.29 0.72 29.73
CA VAL A 456 19.89 -0.45 30.42
C VAL A 456 21.20 -0.03 31.07
#